data_AF-A0A1Y3TVY3-F1
#
_entry.id   AF-A0A1Y3TVY3-F1
#
_cell.length_a   1.000
_cell.length_b   1.000
_cell.length_c   1.000
_cell.angle_alpha   90.00
_cell.angle_beta   90.00
_cell.angle_gamma   90.00
#
_symmetry.space_group_name_H-M   'P 1'
#
loop_
_entity.id
_entity.type
_entity.pdbx_description
1 polymer ?
#
loop_
_entity_poly.entity_id
_entity_poly.type
_entity_poly.pdbx_seq_one_letter_code
_entity_poly.pdbx_strand_id
1 'polypeptide(L)'
;MRGEQESRCLAWVREHLYGPETRFFCHDKRKIAAILKRAKPNLEASKFPDFVFEDGFIEHFQITASKENKKGSCHKQTQAEFHREMDCIQENLRQELEQSPLPIQNTISTISYEMIPPEYSYEMFQSSFRKNWEHHIHSLEKYRGAKNIGIFLVEYVGPLFKTMRGGKFVYFYQLQEDVAMLHFLDAYKEQVSYVVFTDGQYCEVIDLQQIPMLIKQAPKDISFEAGRYSQEYLMIVTDIVDVN
;
A
#
# COMPACT_ATOMS: atom_id res chain seq x y z
N MET A 1 13.10 12.54 -2.45
CA MET A 1 12.56 13.92 -2.47
C MET A 1 11.19 13.95 -1.80
N ARG A 2 10.73 15.08 -1.25
CA ARG A 2 9.36 15.21 -0.73
C ARG A 2 8.38 15.15 -1.91
N GLY A 3 7.30 14.37 -1.83
CA GLY A 3 6.37 14.17 -2.94
C GLY A 3 6.68 12.98 -3.87
N GLU A 4 7.85 12.32 -3.69
CA GLU A 4 8.29 11.22 -4.56
C GLU A 4 7.48 9.94 -4.32
N GLN A 5 7.15 9.67 -3.06
CA GLN A 5 6.41 8.47 -2.67
C GLN A 5 4.95 8.55 -3.12
N GLU A 6 4.34 9.70 -2.89
CA GLU A 6 3.01 10.11 -3.32
C GLU A 6 2.91 9.94 -4.85
N SER A 7 3.90 10.49 -5.58
CA SER A 7 3.97 10.43 -7.05
C SER A 7 4.13 9.00 -7.56
N ARG A 8 4.97 8.19 -6.91
CA ARG A 8 5.15 6.77 -7.23
C ARG A 8 3.85 6.00 -7.06
N CYS A 9 3.14 6.21 -5.95
CA CYS A 9 1.87 5.55 -5.67
C CYS A 9 0.82 5.89 -6.74
N LEU A 10 0.63 7.18 -7.05
CA LEU A 10 -0.33 7.58 -8.09
C LEU A 10 0.09 7.11 -9.49
N ALA A 11 1.40 7.08 -9.80
CA ALA A 11 1.89 6.55 -11.07
C ALA A 11 1.56 5.06 -11.24
N TRP A 12 1.79 4.25 -10.20
CA TRP A 12 1.43 2.84 -10.22
C TRP A 12 -0.08 2.64 -10.43
N VAL A 13 -0.92 3.40 -9.72
CA VAL A 13 -2.39 3.37 -9.90
C VAL A 13 -2.79 3.71 -11.33
N ARG A 14 -2.13 4.68 -11.98
CA ARG A 14 -2.42 5.06 -13.37
C ARG A 14 -2.08 3.98 -14.37
N GLU A 15 -0.96 3.30 -14.16
CA GLU A 15 -0.48 2.22 -15.03
C GLU A 15 -1.41 1.01 -14.99
N HIS A 16 -1.90 0.67 -13.78
CA HIS A 16 -2.74 -0.52 -13.56
C HIS A 16 -4.24 -0.24 -13.59
N LEU A 17 -4.64 1.00 -13.90
CA LEU A 17 -6.01 1.49 -13.77
C LEU A 17 -7.06 0.69 -14.57
N TYR A 18 -6.66 0.09 -15.69
CA TYR A 18 -7.53 -0.75 -16.54
C TYR A 18 -7.12 -2.22 -16.53
N GLY A 19 -6.14 -2.58 -15.69
CA GLY A 19 -5.67 -3.94 -15.51
C GLY A 19 -6.57 -4.74 -14.56
N PRO A 20 -6.37 -6.06 -14.48
CA PRO A 20 -7.11 -6.93 -13.57
C PRO A 20 -6.87 -6.62 -12.09
N GLU A 21 -5.83 -5.85 -11.76
CA GLU A 21 -5.44 -5.45 -10.42
C GLU A 21 -6.37 -4.38 -9.83
N THR A 22 -7.07 -3.62 -10.68
CA THR A 22 -7.93 -2.51 -10.25
C THR A 22 -9.41 -2.86 -10.33
N ARG A 23 -10.13 -2.68 -9.23
CA ARG A 23 -11.59 -2.83 -9.13
C ARG A 23 -12.27 -1.49 -8.88
N PHE A 24 -13.36 -1.25 -9.58
CA PHE A 24 -14.16 -0.03 -9.44
C PHE A 24 -15.49 -0.33 -8.78
N PHE A 25 -15.78 0.37 -7.70
CA PHE A 25 -17.05 0.38 -6.99
C PHE A 25 -17.67 1.78 -7.09
N CYS A 26 -17.99 2.18 -8.33
CA CYS A 26 -18.55 3.48 -8.66
C CYS A 26 -19.44 3.40 -9.91
N HIS A 27 -20.36 4.36 -10.05
CA HIS A 27 -21.24 4.43 -11.22
C HIS A 27 -20.50 4.81 -12.50
N ASP A 28 -19.60 5.80 -12.43
CA ASP A 28 -18.87 6.31 -13.59
C ASP A 28 -17.36 6.08 -13.46
N LYS A 29 -16.94 4.87 -13.83
CA LYS A 29 -15.52 4.49 -13.87
C LYS A 29 -14.69 5.37 -14.82
N ARG A 30 -15.28 5.90 -15.89
CA ARG A 30 -14.54 6.69 -16.89
C ARG A 30 -14.20 8.07 -16.35
N LYS A 31 -15.14 8.68 -15.62
CA LYS A 31 -14.92 9.97 -14.95
C LYS A 31 -13.77 9.89 -13.96
N ILE A 32 -13.83 8.96 -13.00
CA ILE A 32 -12.77 8.84 -11.99
C ILE A 32 -11.42 8.46 -12.62
N ALA A 33 -11.41 7.58 -13.61
CA ALA A 33 -10.18 7.22 -14.30
C ALA A 33 -9.55 8.39 -15.07
N ALA A 34 -10.37 9.26 -15.67
CA ALA A 34 -9.89 10.48 -16.31
C ALA A 34 -9.30 11.48 -15.28
N ILE A 35 -9.91 11.61 -14.10
CA ILE A 35 -9.41 12.44 -13.01
C ILE A 35 -8.04 11.94 -12.54
N LEU A 36 -7.93 10.64 -12.24
CA LEU A 36 -6.67 10.02 -11.78
C LEU A 36 -5.53 10.25 -12.79
N LYS A 37 -5.81 10.18 -14.10
CA LYS A 37 -4.82 10.46 -15.15
C LYS A 37 -4.42 11.94 -15.25
N ARG A 38 -5.34 12.87 -15.00
CA ARG A 38 -5.14 14.31 -15.20
C ARG A 38 -4.57 15.03 -13.98
N ALA A 39 -4.73 14.47 -12.78
CA ALA A 39 -4.23 15.07 -11.55
C ALA A 39 -2.74 15.41 -11.66
N LYS A 40 -2.34 16.58 -11.15
CA LYS A 40 -0.93 17.01 -11.19
C LYS A 40 -0.43 17.18 -9.76
N PRO A 41 0.87 16.91 -9.50
CA PRO A 41 1.45 17.22 -8.20
C PRO A 41 1.18 18.69 -7.84
N ASN A 42 0.87 18.93 -6.58
CA ASN A 42 0.75 20.29 -6.08
C ASN A 42 2.10 21.00 -6.21
N LEU A 43 2.07 22.25 -6.69
CA LEU A 43 3.29 23.08 -6.82
C LEU A 43 3.94 23.32 -5.45
N GLU A 44 3.14 23.31 -4.39
CA GLU A 44 3.60 23.38 -3.01
C GLU A 44 3.58 21.99 -2.36
N ALA A 45 4.54 21.12 -2.71
CA ALA A 45 4.64 19.73 -2.26
C ALA A 45 4.71 19.52 -0.72
N SER A 46 4.74 20.60 0.06
CA SER A 46 4.70 20.56 1.52
C SER A 46 3.33 20.84 2.13
N LYS A 47 2.34 21.18 1.31
CA LYS A 47 0.99 21.57 1.72
C LYS A 47 -0.02 20.60 1.13
N PHE A 48 -1.05 20.35 1.93
CA PHE A 48 -2.28 19.72 1.45
C PHE A 48 -2.85 20.50 0.25
N PRO A 49 -3.34 19.83 -0.81
CA PRO A 49 -3.29 18.38 -1.05
C PRO A 49 -2.02 17.96 -1.81
N ASP A 50 -1.71 16.67 -1.90
CA ASP A 50 -0.57 16.18 -2.71
C ASP A 50 -0.75 16.37 -4.22
N PHE A 51 -1.99 16.24 -4.72
CA PHE A 51 -2.32 16.46 -6.12
C PHE A 51 -3.56 17.32 -6.29
N VAL A 52 -3.56 18.11 -7.36
CA VAL A 52 -4.65 19.02 -7.73
C VAL A 52 -5.10 18.79 -9.17
N PHE A 53 -6.37 19.06 -9.43
CA PHE A 53 -6.97 19.15 -10.76
C PHE A 53 -8.08 20.21 -10.76
N GLU A 54 -8.67 20.47 -11.92
CA GLU A 54 -9.61 21.58 -12.13
C GLU A 54 -10.76 21.62 -11.10
N ASP A 55 -11.35 20.47 -10.78
CA ASP A 55 -12.53 20.35 -9.92
C ASP A 55 -12.25 19.74 -8.53
N GLY A 56 -11.00 19.54 -8.14
CA GLY A 56 -10.74 18.80 -6.91
C GLY A 56 -9.29 18.50 -6.60
N PHE A 57 -9.12 17.52 -5.72
CA PHE A 57 -7.82 17.14 -5.19
C PHE A 57 -7.68 15.64 -4.96
N ILE A 58 -6.44 15.19 -4.84
CA ILE A 58 -6.08 13.87 -4.32
C ILE A 58 -5.09 14.08 -3.18
N GLU A 59 -5.41 13.55 -2.01
CA GLU A 59 -4.48 13.47 -0.88
C GLU A 59 -4.00 12.04 -0.72
N HIS A 60 -2.69 11.83 -0.61
CA HIS A 60 -2.09 10.53 -0.33
C HIS A 60 -1.73 10.42 1.15
N PHE A 61 -1.94 9.24 1.71
CA PHE A 61 -1.31 8.88 2.97
C PHE A 61 -1.17 7.38 3.11
N GLN A 62 -0.24 7.00 3.97
CA GLN A 62 0.07 5.60 4.24
C GLN A 62 -0.54 5.13 5.55
N ILE A 63 -0.99 3.90 5.56
CA ILE A 63 -1.48 3.22 6.74
C ILE A 63 -0.70 1.92 6.95
N THR A 64 -0.76 1.39 8.16
CA THR A 64 -0.14 0.11 8.47
C THR A 64 -0.93 -0.64 9.54
N ALA A 65 -0.82 -1.96 9.53
CA ALA A 65 -1.32 -2.83 10.59
C ALA A 65 -0.34 -3.01 11.76
N SER A 66 0.85 -2.39 11.70
CA SER A 66 1.86 -2.53 12.74
C SER A 66 1.69 -1.50 13.86
N LYS A 67 2.22 -1.83 15.04
CA LYS A 67 2.35 -0.87 16.14
C LYS A 67 3.06 0.42 15.70
N GLU A 68 2.56 1.56 16.16
CA GLU A 68 3.20 2.86 16.01
C GLU A 68 3.86 3.28 17.33
N ASN A 69 5.08 3.83 17.26
CA ASN A 69 5.77 4.45 18.38
C ASN A 69 6.07 5.93 18.08
N LYS A 70 6.76 6.64 18.98
CA LYS A 70 7.13 8.06 18.75
C LYS A 70 7.98 8.30 17.50
N LYS A 71 8.62 7.26 16.97
CA LYS A 71 9.44 7.26 15.75
C LYS A 71 8.66 6.79 14.50
N GLY A 72 7.37 6.51 14.62
CA GLY A 72 6.49 6.08 13.53
C GLY A 72 6.17 4.58 13.55
N SER A 73 5.83 4.02 12.39
CA SER A 73 5.50 2.60 12.22
C SER A 73 6.67 1.69 12.62
N CYS A 74 6.43 0.71 13.47
CA CYS A 74 7.40 -0.33 13.80
C CYS A 74 7.73 -1.18 12.56
N HIS A 75 6.76 -1.47 11.68
CA HIS A 75 7.05 -2.19 10.44
C HIS A 75 8.08 -1.49 9.57
N LYS A 76 7.96 -0.17 9.35
CA LYS A 76 8.97 0.58 8.58
C LYS A 76 10.35 0.55 9.25
N GLN A 77 10.40 0.61 10.57
CA GLN A 77 11.65 0.53 11.33
C GLN A 77 12.31 -0.85 11.14
N THR A 78 11.56 -1.93 11.39
CA THR A 78 12.04 -3.31 11.25
C THR A 78 12.44 -3.63 9.81
N GLN A 79 11.67 -3.17 8.81
CA GLN A 79 12.01 -3.36 7.40
C GLN A 79 13.29 -2.61 7.02
N ALA A 80 13.47 -1.38 7.49
CA ALA A 80 14.68 -0.62 7.21
C ALA A 80 15.92 -1.24 7.88
N GLU A 81 15.78 -1.78 9.09
CA GLU A 81 16.84 -2.51 9.79
C GLU A 81 17.19 -3.81 9.04
N PHE A 82 16.18 -4.59 8.65
CA PHE A 82 16.36 -5.83 7.90
C PHE A 82 17.06 -5.58 6.56
N HIS A 83 16.64 -4.58 5.78
CA HIS A 83 17.32 -4.26 4.51
C HIS A 83 18.78 -3.89 4.71
N ARG A 84 19.12 -3.10 5.74
CA ARG A 84 20.53 -2.78 6.03
C ARG A 84 21.35 -4.02 6.38
N GLU A 85 20.76 -4.94 7.13
CA GLU A 85 21.41 -6.22 7.45
C GLU A 85 21.61 -7.06 6.20
N MET A 86 20.60 -7.15 5.33
CA MET A 86 20.68 -7.88 4.06
C MET A 86 21.71 -7.28 3.11
N ASP A 87 21.78 -5.95 3.00
CA ASP A 87 22.78 -5.26 2.19
C ASP A 87 24.21 -5.62 2.64
N CYS A 88 24.44 -5.65 3.96
CA CYS A 88 25.73 -6.07 4.53
C CYS A 88 26.04 -7.55 4.24
N ILE A 89 25.06 -8.43 4.40
CA ILE A 89 25.25 -9.87 4.12
C ILE A 89 25.53 -10.10 2.64
N GLN A 90 24.79 -9.44 1.75
CA GLN A 90 24.98 -9.56 0.31
C GLN A 90 26.36 -9.06 -0.12
N GLU A 91 26.83 -7.96 0.46
CA GLU A 91 28.17 -7.43 0.23
C GLU A 91 29.26 -8.40 0.71
N ASN A 92 29.12 -8.96 1.91
CA ASN A 92 30.07 -9.95 2.44
C ASN A 92 30.11 -11.21 1.57
N LEU A 93 28.95 -11.74 1.16
CA LEU A 93 28.87 -12.92 0.30
C LEU A 93 29.52 -12.66 -1.06
N ARG A 94 29.34 -11.45 -1.62
CA ARG A 94 30.03 -11.07 -2.86
C ARG A 94 31.55 -11.09 -2.69
N GLN A 95 32.06 -10.51 -1.61
CA GLN A 95 33.50 -10.48 -1.32
C GLN A 95 34.08 -11.88 -1.09
N GLU A 96 33.36 -12.76 -0.38
CA GLU A 96 33.76 -14.16 -0.19
C GLU A 96 33.86 -14.92 -1.52
N LEU A 97 32.89 -14.71 -2.42
CA LEU A 97 32.88 -15.32 -3.75
C LEU A 97 34.03 -14.80 -4.63
N GLU A 98 34.30 -13.49 -4.60
CA GLU A 98 35.42 -12.88 -5.34
C GLU A 98 36.80 -13.38 -4.88
N GLN A 99 36.94 -13.74 -3.61
CA GLN A 99 38.19 -14.23 -3.02
C GLN A 99 38.35 -15.76 -3.08
N SER A 100 37.31 -16.49 -3.50
CA SER A 100 37.32 -17.95 -3.55
C SER A 100 38.21 -18.45 -4.71
N PRO A 101 39.17 -19.37 -4.46
CA PRO A 101 40.20 -19.74 -5.43
C PRO A 101 39.72 -20.56 -6.64
N LEU A 102 38.52 -21.17 -6.58
CA LEU A 102 37.90 -21.89 -7.70
C LEU A 102 36.37 -21.83 -7.57
N PRO A 103 35.60 -21.71 -8.67
CA PRO A 103 34.16 -21.88 -8.62
C PRO A 103 33.81 -23.30 -8.18
N ILE A 104 32.78 -23.41 -7.34
CA ILE A 104 32.15 -24.69 -7.06
C ILE A 104 31.36 -25.06 -8.34
N GLN A 105 31.96 -25.85 -9.23
CA GLN A 105 31.33 -26.24 -10.48
C GLN A 105 29.98 -26.94 -10.22
N ASN A 106 28.95 -26.54 -10.98
CA ASN A 106 27.62 -27.16 -10.99
C ASN A 106 26.85 -27.12 -9.67
N THR A 107 27.10 -26.14 -8.79
CA THR A 107 26.30 -25.97 -7.55
C THR A 107 25.50 -24.67 -7.54
N ILE A 108 24.25 -24.77 -7.08
CA ILE A 108 23.40 -23.63 -6.73
C ILE A 108 23.34 -23.61 -5.20
N SER A 109 23.74 -22.50 -4.58
CA SER A 109 23.52 -22.25 -3.15
C SER A 109 22.33 -21.31 -2.98
N THR A 110 21.46 -21.64 -2.03
CA THR A 110 20.33 -20.79 -1.65
C THR A 110 20.49 -20.41 -0.20
N ILE A 111 20.43 -19.11 0.09
CA ILE A 111 20.40 -18.58 1.45
C ILE A 111 19.09 -17.82 1.60
N SER A 112 18.33 -18.14 2.65
CA SER A 112 17.06 -17.50 2.96
C SER A 112 17.15 -16.77 4.30
N TYR A 113 16.77 -15.51 4.30
CA TYR A 113 16.63 -14.71 5.52
C TYR A 113 15.17 -14.30 5.69
N GLU A 114 14.66 -14.42 6.91
CA GLU A 114 13.31 -14.00 7.26
C GLU A 114 13.37 -12.82 8.23
N MET A 115 12.67 -11.73 7.88
CA MET A 115 12.48 -10.62 8.81
C MET A 115 11.57 -11.08 9.96
N ILE A 116 12.00 -10.92 11.20
CA ILE A 116 11.13 -11.13 12.36
C ILE A 116 10.00 -10.09 12.30
N PRO A 117 8.73 -10.50 12.09
CA PRO A 117 7.64 -9.55 11.95
C PRO A 117 7.38 -8.84 13.29
N PRO A 118 7.15 -7.51 13.30
CA PRO A 118 6.58 -6.86 14.47
C PRO A 118 5.14 -7.37 14.73
N GLU A 119 4.57 -6.97 15.86
CA GLU A 119 3.17 -7.25 16.14
C GLU A 119 2.25 -6.52 15.14
N TYR A 120 1.33 -7.28 14.56
CA TYR A 120 0.29 -6.80 13.65
C TYR A 120 -1.08 -7.16 14.19
N SER A 121 -2.02 -6.22 14.13
CA SER A 121 -3.41 -6.51 14.49
C SER A 121 -4.39 -5.68 13.67
N TYR A 122 -5.61 -6.20 13.54
CA TYR A 122 -6.68 -5.49 12.84
C TYR A 122 -7.05 -4.19 13.56
N GLU A 123 -6.98 -4.17 14.89
CA GLU A 123 -7.18 -2.98 15.71
C GLU A 123 -6.12 -1.90 15.42
N MET A 124 -4.85 -2.31 15.24
CA MET A 124 -3.78 -1.39 14.86
C MET A 124 -4.01 -0.81 13.47
N PHE A 125 -4.44 -1.63 12.51
CA PHE A 125 -4.85 -1.17 11.18
C PHE A 125 -5.98 -0.15 11.24
N GLN A 126 -7.07 -0.47 11.93
CA GLN A 126 -8.21 0.44 12.08
C GLN A 126 -7.78 1.76 12.74
N SER A 127 -6.93 1.69 13.77
CA SER A 127 -6.41 2.86 14.46
C SER A 127 -5.56 3.74 13.55
N SER A 128 -4.63 3.14 12.79
CA SER A 128 -3.79 3.86 11.82
C SER A 128 -4.65 4.50 10.72
N PHE A 129 -5.60 3.76 10.16
CA PHE A 129 -6.52 4.26 9.14
C PHE A 129 -7.31 5.47 9.64
N ARG A 130 -8.01 5.33 10.77
CA ARG A 130 -8.89 6.38 11.32
C ARG A 130 -8.12 7.63 11.69
N LYS A 131 -6.99 7.46 12.39
CA LYS A 131 -6.12 8.57 12.80
C LYS A 131 -5.62 9.37 11.61
N ASN A 132 -5.11 8.71 10.56
CA ASN A 132 -4.64 9.40 9.36
C ASN A 132 -5.81 10.07 8.63
N TRP A 133 -6.91 9.34 8.41
CA TRP A 133 -8.10 9.89 7.77
C TRP A 133 -8.60 11.17 8.45
N GLU A 134 -8.80 11.14 9.76
CA GLU A 134 -9.27 12.30 10.54
C GLU A 134 -8.28 13.47 10.51
N HIS A 135 -6.97 13.18 10.52
CA HIS A 135 -5.95 14.20 10.36
C HIS A 135 -6.06 14.91 9.00
N HIS A 136 -6.24 14.16 7.91
CA HIS A 136 -6.39 14.73 6.57
C HIS A 136 -7.76 15.40 6.36
N ILE A 137 -8.83 14.97 7.04
CA ILE A 137 -10.11 15.70 7.09
C ILE A 137 -9.90 17.08 7.73
N HIS A 138 -9.16 17.18 8.84
CA HIS A 138 -8.89 18.48 9.46
C HIS A 138 -8.04 19.41 8.59
N SER A 139 -7.14 18.85 7.78
CA SER A 139 -6.41 19.60 6.74
C SER A 139 -7.35 20.07 5.62
N LEU A 140 -8.27 19.21 5.18
CA LEU A 140 -9.31 19.52 4.19
C LEU A 140 -10.23 20.67 4.63
N GLU A 141 -10.63 20.72 5.91
CA GLU A 141 -11.45 21.81 6.45
C GLU A 141 -10.82 23.20 6.26
N LYS A 142 -9.48 23.26 6.27
CA LYS A 142 -8.69 24.50 6.11
C LYS A 142 -8.39 24.81 4.66
N TYR A 143 -8.55 23.83 3.77
CA TYR A 143 -8.22 23.95 2.35
C TYR A 143 -9.23 24.86 1.63
N ARG A 144 -8.69 25.82 0.86
CA ARG A 144 -9.48 26.84 0.14
C ARG A 144 -9.55 26.61 -1.37
N GLY A 145 -8.89 25.57 -1.89
CA GLY A 145 -8.91 25.25 -3.31
C GLY A 145 -10.17 24.49 -3.74
N ALA A 146 -10.13 23.92 -4.94
CA ALA A 146 -11.25 23.18 -5.50
C ALA A 146 -11.53 21.91 -4.66
N LYS A 147 -12.78 21.74 -4.24
CA LYS A 147 -13.23 20.66 -3.35
C LYS A 147 -14.52 20.00 -3.81
N ASN A 148 -14.86 20.14 -5.09
CA ASN A 148 -16.07 19.52 -5.66
C ASN A 148 -15.90 17.99 -5.71
N ILE A 149 -14.67 17.52 -5.96
CA ILE A 149 -14.30 16.10 -5.93
C ILE A 149 -13.10 15.93 -5.01
N GLY A 150 -13.33 15.36 -3.83
CA GLY A 150 -12.27 14.97 -2.90
C GLY A 150 -11.91 13.49 -3.06
N ILE A 151 -10.63 13.19 -3.19
CA ILE A 151 -10.13 11.81 -3.30
C ILE A 151 -9.05 11.57 -2.25
N PHE A 152 -9.20 10.54 -1.43
CA PHE A 152 -8.12 10.06 -0.57
C PHE A 152 -7.50 8.80 -1.18
N LEU A 153 -6.20 8.87 -1.49
CA LEU A 153 -5.36 7.78 -1.97
C LEU A 153 -4.65 7.13 -0.79
N VAL A 154 -5.17 5.99 -0.35
CA VAL A 154 -4.71 5.28 0.84
C VAL A 154 -3.79 4.13 0.43
N GLU A 155 -2.51 4.22 0.80
CA GLU A 155 -1.52 3.18 0.55
C GLU A 155 -1.33 2.32 1.81
N TYR A 156 -1.73 1.05 1.76
CA TYR A 156 -1.44 0.08 2.79
C TYR A 156 0.03 -0.35 2.69
N VAL A 157 0.78 -0.20 3.78
CA VAL A 157 2.17 -0.67 3.88
C VAL A 157 2.29 -1.80 4.90
N GLY A 158 2.78 -2.94 4.41
CA GLY A 158 3.12 -4.11 5.20
C GLY A 158 2.34 -5.37 4.79
N PRO A 159 2.37 -6.43 5.63
CA PRO A 159 1.65 -7.65 5.34
C PRO A 159 0.14 -7.39 5.30
N LEU A 160 -0.50 -7.78 4.20
CA LEU A 160 -1.95 -7.72 4.06
C LEU A 160 -2.62 -8.71 5.00
N PHE A 161 -3.80 -8.37 5.53
CA PHE A 161 -4.59 -9.36 6.26
C PHE A 161 -5.05 -10.47 5.31
N LYS A 162 -5.17 -11.68 5.87
CA LYS A 162 -5.88 -12.79 5.27
C LYS A 162 -7.37 -12.63 5.58
N THR A 163 -8.20 -12.66 4.55
CA THR A 163 -9.63 -12.87 4.69
C THR A 163 -9.88 -14.35 4.91
N MET A 164 -10.43 -14.67 6.08
CA MET A 164 -10.74 -16.03 6.50
C MET A 164 -12.25 -16.25 6.45
N ARG A 165 -12.69 -17.40 5.95
CA ARG A 165 -14.10 -17.83 6.00
C ARG A 165 -14.18 -19.26 6.52
N GLY A 166 -14.91 -19.47 7.61
CA GLY A 166 -14.99 -20.78 8.26
C GLY A 166 -13.61 -21.35 8.65
N GLY A 167 -12.68 -20.50 9.08
CA GLY A 167 -11.31 -20.89 9.46
C GLY A 167 -10.37 -21.19 8.29
N LYS A 168 -10.77 -20.94 7.04
CA LYS A 168 -9.93 -21.15 5.85
C LYS A 168 -9.59 -19.83 5.18
N PHE A 169 -8.35 -19.72 4.72
CA PHE A 169 -7.92 -18.62 3.86
C PHE A 169 -8.70 -18.63 2.55
N VAL A 170 -9.15 -17.46 2.12
CA VAL A 170 -9.86 -17.27 0.84
C VAL A 170 -9.05 -16.35 -0.09
N TYR A 171 -8.74 -15.14 0.38
CA TYR A 171 -7.94 -14.14 -0.34
C TYR A 171 -7.38 -13.10 0.65
N PHE A 172 -6.57 -12.17 0.17
CA PHE A 172 -6.06 -11.05 0.96
C PHE A 172 -7.08 -9.91 1.08
N TYR A 173 -6.90 -9.10 2.13
CA TYR A 173 -7.79 -8.02 2.53
C TYR A 173 -8.31 -7.15 1.37
N GLN A 174 -9.61 -6.89 1.39
CA GLN A 174 -10.30 -5.98 0.45
C GLN A 174 -11.13 -5.01 1.27
N LEU A 175 -10.90 -3.72 1.11
CA LEU A 175 -11.58 -2.67 1.86
C LEU A 175 -13.09 -2.67 1.58
N GLN A 176 -13.49 -3.04 0.37
CA GLN A 176 -14.90 -3.11 -0.03
C GLN A 176 -15.73 -4.17 0.72
N GLU A 177 -15.09 -5.10 1.44
CA GLU A 177 -15.78 -6.13 2.24
C GLU A 177 -15.72 -5.87 3.75
N ASP A 178 -14.88 -4.93 4.17
CA ASP A 178 -14.71 -4.58 5.57
C ASP A 178 -15.84 -3.67 6.04
N VAL A 179 -16.92 -4.27 6.54
CA VAL A 179 -18.11 -3.56 7.01
C VAL A 179 -17.79 -2.51 8.07
N ALA A 180 -16.84 -2.76 8.97
CA ALA A 180 -16.48 -1.81 10.03
C ALA A 180 -15.79 -0.57 9.47
N MET A 181 -14.94 -0.74 8.46
CA MET A 181 -14.29 0.37 7.75
C MET A 181 -15.24 1.07 6.79
N LEU A 182 -16.11 0.34 6.10
CA LEU A 182 -17.16 0.93 5.26
C LEU A 182 -18.08 1.84 6.07
N HIS A 183 -18.55 1.41 7.25
CA HIS A 183 -19.34 2.28 8.13
C HIS A 183 -18.60 3.55 8.54
N PHE A 184 -17.29 3.45 8.78
CA PHE A 184 -16.47 4.63 9.08
C PHE A 184 -16.40 5.59 7.89
N LEU A 185 -16.16 5.06 6.69
CA LEU A 185 -16.08 5.86 5.46
C LEU A 185 -17.42 6.51 5.09
N ASP A 186 -18.56 5.83 5.32
CA ASP A 186 -19.90 6.37 5.02
C ASP A 186 -20.17 7.68 5.77
N ALA A 187 -19.59 7.85 6.96
CA ALA A 187 -19.72 9.07 7.75
C ALA A 187 -19.06 10.30 7.11
N TYR A 188 -18.17 10.10 6.12
CA TYR A 188 -17.40 11.15 5.45
C TYR A 188 -17.80 11.37 3.97
N LYS A 189 -18.88 10.74 3.49
CA LYS A 189 -19.29 10.79 2.07
C LYS A 189 -19.73 12.16 1.56
N GLU A 190 -20.01 13.09 2.47
CA GLU A 190 -20.33 14.49 2.15
C GLU A 190 -19.06 15.35 1.99
N GLN A 191 -17.93 14.90 2.55
CA GLN A 191 -16.65 15.61 2.55
C GLN A 191 -15.69 15.04 1.50
N VAL A 192 -15.72 13.73 1.29
CA VAL A 192 -14.84 12.99 0.38
C VAL A 192 -15.70 12.21 -0.60
N SER A 193 -15.36 12.29 -1.90
CA SER A 193 -16.13 11.64 -2.96
C SER A 193 -15.66 10.21 -3.23
N TYR A 194 -14.34 9.98 -3.22
CA TYR A 194 -13.76 8.67 -3.49
C TYR A 194 -12.65 8.32 -2.50
N VAL A 195 -12.51 7.03 -2.22
CA VAL A 195 -11.29 6.45 -1.67
C VAL A 195 -10.65 5.56 -2.75
N VAL A 196 -9.36 5.77 -2.97
CA VAL A 196 -8.53 4.89 -3.78
C VAL A 196 -7.63 4.13 -2.81
N PHE A 197 -7.95 2.88 -2.55
CA PHE A 197 -7.17 2.03 -1.67
C PHE A 197 -6.21 1.18 -2.49
N THR A 198 -4.95 1.09 -2.09
CA THR A 198 -3.95 0.24 -2.75
C THR A 198 -2.97 -0.35 -1.75
N ASP A 199 -2.53 -1.57 -2.00
CA ASP A 199 -1.43 -2.23 -1.27
C ASP A 199 -0.14 -2.33 -2.10
N GLY A 200 -0.11 -1.67 -3.26
CA GLY A 200 0.98 -1.74 -4.24
C GLY A 200 0.92 -2.93 -5.19
N GLN A 201 -0.07 -3.81 -5.05
CA GLN A 201 -0.35 -4.94 -5.95
C GLN A 201 -1.79 -4.92 -6.47
N TYR A 202 -2.75 -4.52 -5.64
CA TYR A 202 -4.17 -4.38 -5.97
C TYR A 202 -4.66 -2.97 -5.67
N CYS A 203 -5.69 -2.54 -6.41
CA CYS A 203 -6.32 -1.24 -6.23
C CYS A 203 -7.85 -1.34 -6.18
N GLU A 204 -8.46 -0.64 -5.24
CA GLU A 204 -9.90 -0.47 -5.15
C GLU A 204 -10.25 1.01 -5.24
N VAL A 205 -11.05 1.38 -6.23
CA VAL A 205 -11.59 2.74 -6.39
C VAL A 205 -13.05 2.72 -5.97
N ILE A 206 -13.33 3.24 -4.78
CA ILE A 206 -14.66 3.21 -4.16
C ILE A 206 -15.24 4.62 -4.15
N ASP A 207 -16.41 4.79 -4.76
CA ASP A 207 -17.26 5.98 -4.60
C ASP A 207 -17.97 5.87 -3.24
N LEU A 208 -17.79 6.86 -2.37
CA LEU A 208 -18.36 6.81 -1.02
C LEU A 208 -19.89 6.78 -1.03
N GLN A 209 -20.53 7.25 -2.11
CA GLN A 209 -21.98 7.13 -2.29
C GLN A 209 -22.43 5.68 -2.54
N GLN A 210 -21.52 4.76 -2.88
CA GLN A 210 -21.81 3.33 -3.06
C GLN A 210 -21.71 2.51 -1.79
N ILE A 211 -21.17 3.08 -0.70
CA ILE A 211 -20.94 2.35 0.55
C ILE A 211 -22.21 1.66 1.10
N PRO A 212 -23.40 2.30 1.12
CA PRO A 212 -24.60 1.63 1.61
C PRO A 212 -24.97 0.36 0.84
N MET A 213 -24.61 0.27 -0.45
CA MET A 213 -24.78 -0.94 -1.25
C MET A 213 -23.71 -1.97 -0.90
N LEU A 214 -22.44 -1.57 -0.79
CA LEU A 214 -21.33 -2.45 -0.43
C LEU A 214 -21.57 -3.13 0.92
N ILE A 215 -22.02 -2.39 1.93
CA ILE A 215 -22.37 -2.95 3.26
C ILE A 215 -23.43 -4.04 3.16
N LYS A 216 -24.44 -3.87 2.27
CA LYS A 216 -25.49 -4.88 2.07
C LYS A 216 -24.98 -6.14 1.38
N GLN A 217 -23.96 -6.00 0.53
CA GLN A 217 -23.37 -7.10 -0.26
C GLN A 217 -22.20 -7.77 0.46
N ALA A 218 -21.60 -7.11 1.44
CA ALA A 218 -20.45 -7.60 2.16
C ALA A 218 -20.72 -8.97 2.80
N PRO A 219 -19.74 -9.89 2.74
CA PRO A 219 -19.89 -11.20 3.35
C PRO A 219 -19.97 -11.08 4.88
N LYS A 220 -20.88 -11.84 5.50
CA LYS A 220 -21.15 -11.77 6.95
C LYS A 220 -20.31 -12.75 7.78
N ASP A 221 -19.65 -13.68 7.12
CA ASP A 221 -18.98 -14.84 7.70
C ASP A 221 -17.46 -14.78 7.50
N ILE A 222 -16.90 -13.58 7.38
CA ILE A 222 -15.46 -13.37 7.25
C ILE A 222 -14.83 -12.82 8.53
N SER A 223 -13.55 -13.13 8.72
CA SER A 223 -12.68 -12.49 9.70
C SER A 223 -11.33 -12.14 9.08
N PHE A 224 -10.59 -11.24 9.72
CA PHE A 224 -9.27 -10.82 9.27
C PHE A 224 -8.19 -11.36 10.21
N GLU A 225 -7.23 -12.08 9.65
CA GLU A 225 -6.06 -12.57 10.38
C GLU A 225 -4.79 -11.94 9.81
N ALA A 226 -3.78 -11.70 10.66
CA ALA A 226 -2.50 -11.18 10.22
C ALA A 226 -1.91 -12.07 9.11
N GLY A 227 -1.60 -11.47 7.97
CA GLY A 227 -0.89 -12.16 6.89
C GLY A 227 0.60 -12.28 7.15
N ARG A 228 1.28 -12.87 6.19
CA ARG A 228 2.74 -12.90 6.12
C ARG A 228 3.15 -12.21 4.83
N TYR A 229 4.22 -11.45 4.90
CA TYR A 229 4.87 -10.85 3.75
C TYR A 229 6.24 -11.52 3.61
N SER A 230 6.49 -12.14 2.45
CA SER A 230 7.80 -12.64 2.08
C SER A 230 8.30 -11.82 0.90
N GLN A 231 9.57 -11.41 0.97
CA GLN A 231 10.25 -10.77 -0.14
C GLN A 231 11.52 -11.57 -0.40
N GLU A 232 11.66 -12.06 -1.64
CA GLU A 232 12.77 -12.92 -2.04
C GLU A 232 13.74 -12.11 -2.89
N TYR A 233 15.01 -12.14 -2.50
CA TYR A 233 16.12 -11.58 -3.28
C TYR A 233 16.95 -12.72 -3.82
N LEU A 234 16.95 -12.90 -5.14
CA LEU A 234 17.74 -13.93 -5.79
C LEU A 234 19.02 -13.33 -6.35
N MET A 235 20.16 -13.74 -5.78
CA MET A 235 21.48 -13.47 -6.35
C MET A 235 21.97 -14.72 -7.07
N ILE A 236 22.13 -14.64 -8.39
CA ILE A 236 22.71 -15.70 -9.20
C ILE A 236 24.12 -15.28 -9.57
N VAL A 237 25.11 -16.06 -9.12
CA VAL A 237 26.51 -15.89 -9.53
C VAL A 237 26.86 -17.04 -10.46
N THR A 238 27.18 -16.71 -11.71
CA THR A 238 27.62 -17.68 -12.71
C THR A 238 29.08 -17.44 -13.00
N ASP A 239 29.92 -18.45 -12.73
CA ASP A 239 31.30 -18.41 -13.20
C ASP A 239 31.35 -18.78 -14.68
N ILE A 240 31.81 -17.84 -15.51
CA ILE A 240 32.04 -18.07 -16.93
C ILE A 240 33.53 -18.39 -17.07
N VAL A 241 33.88 -19.66 -16.91
CA VAL A 241 35.23 -20.12 -17.23
C VAL A 241 35.35 -20.10 -18.75
N ASP A 242 36.24 -19.26 -19.30
CA ASP A 242 36.59 -19.30 -20.73
C ASP A 242 37.11 -20.70 -21.06
N VAL A 243 36.28 -21.49 -21.75
CA VAL A 243 36.65 -22.82 -22.22
C VAL A 243 37.49 -22.63 -23.48
N ASN A 244 38.79 -22.42 -23.31
CA ASN A 244 39.79 -22.53 -24.38
C ASN A 244 40.20 -24.00 -24.60
#